data_AF-A0A662W0I3-F1
#
_entry.id   AF-A0A662W0I3-F1
#
_cell.length_a   1.000
_cell.length_b   1.000
_cell.length_c   1.000
_cell.angle_alpha   90.00
_cell.angle_beta   90.00
_cell.angle_gamma   90.00
#
_symmetry.space_group_name_H-M   'P 1'
#
loop_
_entity.id
_entity.type
_entity.pdbx_description
1 polymer ?
#
loop_
_entity_poly.entity_id
_entity_poly.type
_entity_poly.pdbx_seq_one_letter_code
_entity_poly.pdbx_strand_id
1 'polypeptide(L)' 'FEAEGSRELLEVGYKAGFGERNSMGFGMVKAVDSKSIS' A
#
# COMPACT_ATOMS: atom_id res chain seq x y z
N PHE A 1 7.06 4.41 -0.14
CA PHE A 1 7.18 4.77 -1.56
C PHE A 1 5.98 5.63 -1.92
N GLU A 2 6.09 6.43 -2.97
CA GLU A 2 4.95 7.12 -3.57
C GLU A 2 4.45 6.28 -4.75
N ALA A 3 3.14 6.18 -4.92
CA ALA A 3 2.53 5.46 -6.03
C ALA A 3 1.33 6.23 -6.57
N GLU A 4 1.27 6.32 -7.90
CA GLU A 4 0.21 6.98 -8.64
C GLU A 4 -0.40 6.01 -9.65
N GLY A 5 -1.69 6.13 -9.91
CA GLY A 5 -2.40 5.24 -10.83
C GLY A 5 -3.89 5.19 -10.54
N SER A 6 -4.57 4.16 -11.07
CA SER A 6 -5.99 3.95 -10.79
C SER A 6 -6.21 3.76 -9.29
N ARG A 7 -7.12 4.57 -8.74
CA ARG A 7 -7.54 4.47 -7.34
C ARG A 7 -7.97 3.06 -6.97
N GLU A 8 -8.71 2.38 -7.85
CA GLU A 8 -9.22 1.03 -7.60
C GLU A 8 -8.08 0.02 -7.42
N LEU A 9 -7.03 0.12 -8.23
CA LEU A 9 -5.87 -0.77 -8.13
C LEU A 9 -5.04 -0.49 -6.86
N LEU A 10 -4.89 0.79 -6.50
CA LEU A 10 -4.22 1.17 -5.27
C LEU A 10 -5.00 0.70 -4.03
N GLU A 11 -6.33 0.77 -4.06
CA GLU A 11 -7.20 0.25 -3.00
C GLU A 11 -7.10 -1.27 -2.86
N VAL A 12 -6.96 -2.01 -3.96
CA VAL A 12 -6.71 -3.46 -3.93
C VAL A 12 -5.40 -3.76 -3.20
N GLY A 13 -4.29 -3.12 -3.60
CA GLY A 13 -3.00 -3.33 -2.95
C GLY A 13 -2.98 -2.88 -1.48
N TYR A 14 -3.72 -1.83 -1.14
CA TYR A 14 -3.86 -1.38 0.26
C TYR A 14 -4.58 -2.42 1.14
N LYS A 15 -5.62 -3.08 0.61
CA LYS A 15 -6.42 -4.06 1.35
C LYS A 15 -5.80 -5.46 1.37
N ALA A 16 -5.22 -5.88 0.25
CA ALA A 16 -4.70 -7.24 0.07
C ALA A 16 -3.19 -7.36 0.33
N GLY A 17 -2.48 -6.23 0.39
CA GLY A 17 -1.03 -6.15 0.37
C GLY A 17 -0.47 -6.07 -1.05
N PHE A 18 0.66 -5.37 -1.20
CA PHE A 18 1.39 -5.28 -2.46
C PHE A 18 2.42 -6.40 -2.58
N GLY A 19 2.66 -6.89 -3.81
CA GLY A 19 3.67 -7.91 -4.09
C GLY A 19 3.17 -9.34 -3.86
N GLU A 20 4.02 -10.19 -3.29
CA GLU A 20 3.76 -11.63 -3.11
C GLU A 20 3.71 -12.04 -1.62
N ARG A 21 3.23 -13.27 -1.37
CA ARG A 21 3.18 -13.92 -0.04
C ARG A 21 2.41 -13.13 1.01
N ASN A 22 1.34 -12.43 0.62
CA ASN A 22 0.52 -11.65 1.56
C ASN A 22 -0.12 -12.52 2.65
N SER A 23 -0.47 -13.77 2.32
CA SER A 23 -0.97 -14.76 3.29
C SER A 23 0.04 -15.18 4.36
N MET A 24 1.34 -14.91 4.15
CA MET A 24 2.41 -15.09 5.15
C MET A 24 2.69 -13.81 5.95
N GLY A 25 1.92 -12.74 5.73
CA GLY A 25 2.03 -11.46 6.47
C GLY A 25 2.90 -10.38 5.79
N PHE A 26 3.26 -10.55 4.52
CA PHE A 26 4.08 -9.57 3.79
C PHE A 26 3.25 -8.56 2.96
N GLY A 27 3.83 -7.39 2.69
CA GLY A 27 3.30 -6.45 1.69
C GLY A 27 2.16 -5.53 2.17
N MET A 28 1.76 -5.60 3.44
CA MET A 28 0.77 -4.66 3.99
C MET A 28 1.38 -3.26 4.11
N VAL A 29 0.63 -2.24 3.72
CA VAL A 29 1.09 -0.85 3.74
C VAL A 29 0.14 0.03 4.53
N LYS A 30 0.64 1.20 4.95
CA LYS A 30 -0.15 2.25 5.58
C LYS A 30 0.05 3.55 4.82
N ALA A 31 -1.04 4.26 4.55
CA ALA A 31 -0.95 5.62 4.06
C ALA A 31 -0.35 6.51 5.15
N VAL A 32 0.67 7.28 4.78
CA VAL A 32 1.31 8.26 5.65
C VAL A 32 0.90 9.65 5.20
N ASP A 33 0.56 10.51 6.15
CA ASP A 33 0.40 11.92 5.84
C ASP A 33 1.78 12.50 5.54
N SER A 34 1.84 13.42 4.58
CA SER A 34 3.07 14.14 4.23
C SER A 34 3.68 14.89 5.42
N LYS A 35 2.87 15.27 6.41
CA LYS A 35 3.30 15.88 7.68
C LYS A 35 3.97 14.90 8.65
N SER A 36 3.83 13.59 8.45
CA SER A 36 4.48 12.58 9.29
C SER A 36 5.89 12.23 8.84
N ILE A 37 6.34 12.80 7.71
CA ILE A 37 7.64 12.52 7.07
C ILE A 37 8.61 13.72 7.23
N SER A 38 8.15 14.81 7.85
CA SER A 38 8.94 16.00 8.20
C SER A 38 9.59 15.92 9.58
#